data_AF-A0A2N9NHL3-F1
#
_entry.id   AF-A0A2N9NHL3-F1
#
_cell.length_a   1.000
_cell.length_b   1.000
_cell.length_c   1.000
_cell.angle_alpha   90.00
_cell.angle_beta   90.00
_cell.angle_gamma   90.00
#
_symmetry.space_group_name_H-M   'P 1'
#
loop_
_entity.id
_entity.type
_entity.pdbx_description
1 polymer ?
#
loop_
_entity_poly.entity_id
_entity_poly.type
_entity_poly.pdbx_seq_one_letter_code
_entity_poly.pdbx_strand_id
1 'polypeptide(L)'
;MPRELRSESAQARAERIIQDELGRLGWEEKEVISRRKSDPAKLAIAARLRKETTLTVKGIAVRLHLGTSKSANFRLNQWNRDQVREQRNQRPSP
;
A
#
# COMPACT_ATOMS: atom_id res chain seq x y z
N MET A 1 9.38 -15.83 -22.14
CA MET A 1 8.17 -15.68 -21.32
C MET A 1 7.91 -14.19 -21.06
N PRO A 2 6.96 -13.54 -21.74
CA PRO A 2 6.79 -12.09 -21.69
C PRO A 2 6.13 -11.67 -20.37
N ARG A 3 6.88 -10.95 -19.53
CA ARG A 3 6.42 -10.42 -18.22
C ARG A 3 5.48 -9.21 -18.36
N GLU A 4 5.21 -8.77 -19.59
CA GLU A 4 4.56 -7.48 -19.87
C GLU A 4 3.03 -7.58 -19.83
N LEU A 5 2.41 -8.67 -20.31
CA LEU A 5 0.95 -8.84 -20.31
C LEU A 5 0.30 -8.88 -18.92
N ARG A 6 1.04 -9.32 -17.89
CA ARG A 6 0.54 -9.31 -16.51
C ARG A 6 0.59 -7.93 -15.85
N SER A 7 1.36 -7.00 -16.43
CA SER A 7 1.61 -5.71 -15.79
C SER A 7 0.45 -4.74 -15.98
N GLU A 8 -0.19 -4.70 -17.15
CA GLU A 8 -1.34 -3.82 -17.40
C GLU A 8 -2.54 -4.17 -16.50
N SER A 9 -2.84 -5.47 -16.36
CA SER A 9 -3.93 -5.92 -15.49
C SER A 9 -3.63 -5.71 -14.00
N ALA A 10 -2.37 -5.86 -13.58
CA ALA A 10 -1.96 -5.57 -12.21
C ALA A 10 -2.02 -4.06 -11.89
N GLN A 11 -1.67 -3.21 -12.86
CA GLN A 11 -1.76 -1.75 -12.71
C GLN A 11 -3.21 -1.28 -12.62
N ALA A 12 -4.08 -1.73 -13.54
CA ALA A 12 -5.50 -1.37 -13.52
C ALA A 12 -6.20 -1.81 -12.23
N ARG A 13 -5.87 -3.00 -11.71
CA ARG A 13 -6.36 -3.46 -10.40
C ARG A 13 -5.84 -2.60 -9.26
N ALA A 14 -4.56 -2.23 -9.29
CA ALA A 14 -3.98 -1.39 -8.26
C ALA A 14 -4.64 0.00 -8.23
N GLU A 15 -4.86 0.60 -9.38
CA GLU A 15 -5.57 1.88 -9.52
C GLU A 15 -6.95 1.80 -8.88
N ARG A 16 -7.71 0.74 -9.19
CA ARG A 16 -9.05 0.52 -8.63
C ARG A 16 -9.03 0.39 -7.10
N ILE A 17 -8.10 -0.41 -6.57
CA ILE A 17 -7.94 -0.59 -5.13
C ILE A 17 -7.56 0.74 -4.46
N ILE A 18 -6.66 1.52 -5.07
CA ILE A 18 -6.27 2.84 -4.55
C ILE A 18 -7.52 3.73 -4.47
N GLN A 19 -8.27 3.86 -5.56
CA GLN A 19 -9.47 4.71 -5.60
C GLN A 19 -10.53 4.26 -4.59
N ASP A 20 -10.78 2.96 -4.46
CA ASP A 20 -11.74 2.42 -3.48
C ASP A 20 -11.29 2.71 -2.03
N GLU A 21 -10.02 2.54 -1.72
CA GLU A 21 -9.48 2.81 -0.37
C GLU A 21 -9.44 4.31 -0.07
N LEU A 22 -9.09 5.14 -1.06
CA LEU A 22 -9.17 6.58 -0.94
C LEU A 22 -10.61 7.03 -0.68
N GLY A 23 -11.58 6.50 -1.42
CA GLY A 23 -13.01 6.75 -1.17
C GLY A 23 -13.46 6.33 0.23
N ARG A 24 -13.01 5.16 0.72
CA ARG A 24 -13.29 4.69 2.09
C ARG A 24 -12.69 5.58 3.18
N LEU A 25 -11.50 6.11 2.93
CA LEU A 25 -10.82 7.03 3.84
C LEU A 25 -11.34 8.47 3.71
N GLY A 26 -12.16 8.76 2.69
CA GLY A 26 -12.60 10.10 2.34
C GLY A 26 -11.46 10.99 1.84
N TRP A 27 -10.45 10.40 1.21
CA TRP A 27 -9.26 11.10 0.75
C TRP A 27 -9.31 11.34 -0.74
N GLU A 28 -8.84 12.51 -1.15
CA GLU A 28 -8.55 12.77 -2.56
C GLU A 28 -7.08 12.45 -2.89
N GLU A 29 -6.79 12.22 -4.16
CA GLU A 29 -5.43 11.94 -4.63
C GLU A 29 -4.44 13.06 -4.26
N LYS A 30 -4.91 14.32 -4.26
CA LYS A 30 -4.15 15.48 -3.79
C LYS A 30 -3.80 15.41 -2.30
N GLU A 31 -4.68 14.82 -1.49
CA GLU A 31 -4.39 14.59 -0.07
C GLU A 31 -3.36 13.48 0.13
N VAL A 32 -3.35 12.47 -0.75
CA VAL A 32 -2.26 11.48 -0.76
C VAL A 32 -0.93 12.18 -1.00
N ILE A 33 -0.86 13.17 -1.89
CA ILE A 33 0.39 13.90 -2.16
C ILE A 33 0.74 14.82 -0.98
N SER A 34 -0.25 15.53 -0.41
CA SER A 34 -0.06 16.49 0.68
C SER A 34 0.30 15.83 2.02
N ARG A 35 -0.24 14.64 2.30
CA ARG A 35 -0.01 13.91 3.56
C ARG A 35 1.40 13.36 3.66
N ARG A 36 1.81 13.05 4.90
CA ARG A 36 3.16 12.55 5.22
C ARG A 36 3.50 11.28 4.42
N LYS A 37 4.77 11.12 4.06
CA LYS A 37 5.31 9.94 3.34
C LYS A 37 5.22 8.64 4.17
N SER A 38 5.09 8.78 5.50
CA SER A 38 5.04 7.69 6.47
C SER A 38 3.63 7.50 7.05
N ASP A 39 2.61 8.06 6.40
CA ASP A 39 1.26 7.99 6.93
C ASP A 39 0.77 6.52 7.01
N PRO A 40 0.26 6.08 8.18
CA PRO A 40 -0.14 4.69 8.38
C PRO A 40 -1.25 4.24 7.42
N ALA A 41 -2.15 5.12 7.00
CA ALA A 41 -3.19 4.75 6.04
C ALA A 41 -2.63 4.58 4.62
N LYS A 42 -1.60 5.35 4.22
CA LYS A 42 -0.86 5.05 2.98
C LYS A 42 -0.14 3.71 3.05
N LEU A 43 0.43 3.36 4.20
CA LEU A 43 1.10 2.07 4.40
C LEU A 43 0.09 0.91 4.39
N ALA A 44 -1.12 1.12 4.90
CA ALA A 44 -2.21 0.15 4.82
C ALA A 44 -2.62 -0.12 3.36
N ILE A 45 -2.82 0.93 2.55
CA ILE A 45 -3.11 0.79 1.11
C ILE A 45 -1.95 0.05 0.42
N ALA A 46 -0.70 0.43 0.71
CA ALA A 46 0.48 -0.22 0.14
C ALA A 46 0.56 -1.72 0.48
N ALA A 47 0.24 -2.10 1.72
CA ALA A 47 0.24 -3.49 2.16
C ALA A 47 -0.85 -4.30 1.47
N ARG A 48 -2.04 -3.70 1.31
CA ARG A 48 -3.15 -4.33 0.60
C ARG A 48 -2.85 -4.52 -0.88
N LEU A 49 -2.33 -3.49 -1.54
CA LEU A 49 -1.86 -3.58 -2.92
C LEU A 49 -0.82 -4.68 -3.12
N ARG A 50 0.08 -4.89 -2.14
CA ARG A 50 1.10 -5.95 -2.23
C ARG A 50 0.50 -7.36 -2.11
N LYS A 51 -0.62 -7.52 -1.39
CA LYS A 51 -1.35 -8.79 -1.25
C LYS A 51 -2.24 -9.08 -2.46
N GLU A 52 -2.93 -8.06 -2.97
CA GLU A 52 -3.92 -8.23 -4.04
C GLU A 52 -3.36 -8.05 -5.45
N THR A 53 -2.19 -7.40 -5.58
CA THR A 53 -1.55 -7.16 -6.87
C THR A 53 -0.11 -7.67 -6.88
N THR A 54 0.34 -8.08 -8.06
CA THR A 54 1.73 -8.49 -8.31
C THR A 54 2.65 -7.29 -8.56
N LEU A 55 2.19 -6.07 -8.30
CA LEU A 55 3.01 -4.87 -8.49
C LEU A 55 4.26 -4.90 -7.62
N THR A 56 5.33 -4.35 -8.18
CA THR A 56 6.58 -4.14 -7.44
C THR A 56 6.41 -3.01 -6.42
N VAL A 57 7.19 -3.05 -5.34
CA VAL A 57 7.20 -1.98 -4.33
C VAL A 57 7.56 -0.62 -4.94
N LYS A 58 8.37 -0.61 -6.01
CA LYS A 58 8.66 0.61 -6.79
C LYS A 58 7.38 1.19 -7.40
N GLY A 59 6.52 0.38 -8.01
CA GLY A 59 5.27 0.84 -8.60
C GLY A 59 4.27 1.36 -7.57
N ILE A 60 4.23 0.75 -6.40
CA ILE A 60 3.39 1.18 -5.27
C ILE A 60 3.92 2.50 -4.68
N ALA A 61 5.24 2.61 -4.49
CA ALA A 61 5.87 3.80 -3.92
C ALA A 61 5.67 5.06 -4.78
N VAL A 62 5.69 4.90 -6.11
CA VAL A 62 5.40 5.99 -7.06
C VAL A 62 3.94 6.43 -6.95
N ARG A 63 2.99 5.50 -6.97
CA ARG A 63 1.55 5.81 -6.89
C ARG A 63 1.16 6.48 -5.57
N LEU A 64 1.64 5.94 -4.45
CA LEU A 64 1.30 6.45 -3.11
C LEU A 64 2.23 7.57 -2.61
N HIS A 65 3.14 8.07 -3.45
CA HIS A 65 4.10 9.12 -3.10
C HIS A 65 4.89 8.82 -1.81
N LEU A 66 5.25 7.54 -1.60
CA LEU A 66 5.98 7.08 -0.41
C LEU A 66 7.48 7.44 -0.42
N GLY A 67 7.93 8.08 -1.51
CA GLY A 67 9.33 8.41 -1.76
C GLY A 67 10.06 7.27 -2.47
N THR A 68 11.30 6.98 -2.06
CA THR A 68 12.13 5.97 -2.73
C THR A 68 11.63 4.57 -2.41
N SER A 69 11.74 3.65 -3.38
CA SER A 69 11.35 2.25 -3.25
C SER A 69 11.97 1.54 -2.04
N LYS A 70 13.24 1.83 -1.72
CA LYS A 70 13.95 1.27 -0.55
C LYS A 70 13.31 1.73 0.77
N SER A 71 13.00 3.03 0.86
CA SER A 71 12.36 3.60 2.06
C SER A 71 10.92 3.12 2.21
N ALA A 72 10.18 3.02 1.12
CA ALA A 72 8.83 2.46 1.10
C ALA A 72 8.83 0.99 1.53
N ASN A 73 9.77 0.19 1.04
CA ASN A 73 9.89 -1.22 1.43
C ASN A 73 10.22 -1.39 2.91
N PHE A 74 11.16 -0.58 3.43
CA PHE A 74 11.51 -0.59 4.85
C PHE A 74 10.29 -0.23 5.73
N ARG A 75 9.60 0.87 5.40
CA ARG A 75 8.40 1.32 6.13
C ARG A 75 7.25 0.32 6.04
N LEU A 76 7.03 -0.29 4.88
CA LEU A 76 6.01 -1.31 4.68
C LEU A 76 6.30 -2.56 5.51
N ASN A 77 7.56 -3.00 5.55
CA ASN A 77 7.96 -4.14 6.36
C ASN A 77 7.84 -3.84 7.86
N GLN A 78 8.20 -2.63 8.29
CA GLN A 78 8.01 -2.17 9.66
C GLN A 78 6.53 -2.16 10.03
N TRP A 79 5.68 -1.53 9.22
CA TRP A 79 4.23 -1.47 9.42
C TRP A 79 3.60 -2.87 9.48
N ASN A 80 3.99 -3.79 8.58
CA ASN A 80 3.50 -5.17 8.64
C ASN A 80 3.87 -5.87 9.96
N ARG A 81 5.09 -5.64 10.48
CA ARG A 81 5.50 -6.19 11.78
C ARG A 81 4.72 -5.57 12.93
N ASP A 82 4.48 -4.27 12.88
CA ASP A 82 3.71 -3.53 13.88
C ASP A 82 2.24 -3.99 13.87
N GLN A 83 1.63 -4.16 12.70
CA GLN A 83 0.27 -4.67 12.55
C GLN A 83 0.11 -6.12 13.00
N VAL A 84 1.11 -6.98 12.78
CA VAL A 84 1.08 -8.35 13.30
C VAL A 84 1.20 -8.35 14.82
N ARG A 85 2.00 -7.45 15.40
CA ARG A 85 2.07 -7.26 16.86
C ARG A 85 0.75 -6.74 17.42
N GLU A 86 0.18 -5.71 16.80
CA GLU A 86 -1.10 -5.12 17.16
C GLU A 86 -2.23 -6.16 17.11
N GLN A 87 -2.36 -6.93 16.02
CA GLN A 87 -3.35 -8.01 15.89
C GLN A 87 -3.15 -9.14 16.91
N ARG A 88 -1.89 -9.48 17.24
CA ARG A 88 -1.60 -10.45 18.31
C ARG A 88 -2.00 -9.92 19.69
N ASN A 89 -1.89 -8.62 19.90
CA ASN A 89 -2.22 -7.97 21.16
C ASN A 89 -3.72 -7.65 21.30
N GLN A 90 -4.46 -7.61 20.18
CA GLN A 90 -5.91 -7.42 20.13
C GLN A 90 -6.72 -8.73 20.15
N ARG A 91 -6.07 -9.89 20.26
CA ARG A 91 -6.77 -11.17 20.43
C ARG A 91 -7.20 -11.27 21.90
N PRO A 92 -8.50 -11.18 22.25
CA PRO A 92 -8.91 -11.44 23.61
C PRO A 92 -8.62 -12.90 23.91
N SER A 93 -7.99 -13.14 25.06
CA SER A 93 -7.86 -14.48 25.63
C SER A 93 -9.28 -15.09 25.75
N PRO A 94 -9.47 -16.36 25.36
CA PRO A 94 -10.76 -17.05 25.53
C PRO A 94 -11.16 -17.18 27.00
#